data_AF-A0A7J6RZU3-F1
#
_entry.id   AF-A0A7J6RZU3-F1
#
_cell.length_a   1.000
_cell.length_b   1.000
_cell.length_c   1.000
_cell.angle_alpha   90.00
_cell.angle_beta   90.00
_cell.angle_gamma   90.00
#
_symmetry.space_group_name_H-M   'P 1'
#
loop_
_entity.id
_entity.type
_entity.pdbx_description
1 polymer ?
#
loop_
_entity_poly.entity_id
_entity_poly.type
_entity_poly.pdbx_seq_one_letter_code
_entity_poly.pdbx_strand_id
1 'polypeptide(L)'
;MDLRTVGERLENDPLYSSHRFEEDMNLMFSNCFLFNTPGEYAHTEGKRLKKLFDTAWRTAKERINRDSEKAPSERTARSGTRRRAPSSTVSSPQSRRSSKRGGRTQATRSTKKTAAGNKGGRKASEGGPVTSGAASSSSSSSSAFPTLFPSDSTPVAAKPADITEVTRLTANWHRTIRVIYRAVKNHSDAYVLESPVVEHPAVSMEEKVKYQKTIKRPMDLRTVEENLELFPRPIDFHNDMMLIFSNCEEFNGEKPITEMARAIERHYLKQWAYSEKDVMESYNAALALGYEPLLDLWEEWRHESPVLDLETGEVVPARRRHHGAPPQLWRVSSPPKDFQKETLEFFP
;
A
#
# COMPACT_ATOMS: atom_id res chain seq x y z
N MET A 1 17.37 9.36 1.56
CA MET A 1 16.91 8.07 1.02
C MET A 1 15.80 7.57 1.91
N ASP A 2 14.63 7.48 1.30
CA ASP A 2 13.32 7.66 1.93
C ASP A 2 12.27 7.31 0.87
N LEU A 3 11.04 7.03 1.31
CA LEU A 3 9.98 6.54 0.41
C LEU A 3 9.63 7.52 -0.73
N ARG A 4 9.80 8.84 -0.50
CA ARG A 4 9.58 9.85 -1.53
C ARG A 4 10.63 9.76 -2.64
N THR A 5 11.91 9.80 -2.29
CA THR A 5 13.03 9.65 -3.24
C THR A 5 12.94 8.33 -4.01
N VAL A 6 12.52 7.24 -3.36
CA VAL A 6 12.34 5.93 -4.00
C VAL A 6 11.14 5.92 -4.97
N GLY A 7 10.03 6.56 -4.61
CA GLY A 7 8.87 6.71 -5.49
C GLY A 7 9.16 7.58 -6.71
N GLU A 8 9.77 8.74 -6.51
CA GLU A 8 10.17 9.65 -7.59
C GLU A 8 11.11 8.97 -8.59
N ARG A 9 12.02 8.08 -8.13
CA ARG A 9 12.83 7.22 -9.01
C ARG A 9 12.03 6.15 -9.75
N LEU A 10 11.11 5.48 -9.07
CA LEU A 10 10.26 4.42 -9.65
C LEU A 10 9.32 4.94 -10.74
N GLU A 11 8.91 6.21 -10.65
CA GLU A 11 8.03 6.88 -11.62
C GLU A 11 8.81 7.51 -12.79
N ASN A 12 10.03 8.03 -12.56
CA ASN A 12 10.70 8.93 -13.51
C ASN A 12 12.05 8.43 -14.08
N ASP A 13 12.69 7.40 -13.52
CA ASP A 13 13.91 6.78 -14.07
C ASP A 13 13.58 5.42 -14.73
N PRO A 14 13.46 5.34 -16.07
CA PRO A 14 13.19 4.07 -16.77
C PRO A 14 14.35 3.06 -16.73
N LEU A 15 15.50 3.43 -16.16
CA LEU A 15 16.63 2.53 -15.87
C LEU A 15 16.68 2.12 -14.38
N TYR A 16 15.68 2.49 -13.58
CA TYR A 16 15.57 2.12 -12.17
C TYR A 16 15.10 0.68 -11.99
N SER A 17 16.06 -0.23 -12.09
CA SER A 17 15.82 -1.67 -11.97
C SER A 17 15.31 -2.09 -10.59
N SER A 18 14.66 -3.26 -10.53
CA SER A 18 14.28 -3.92 -9.27
C SER A 18 15.44 -4.10 -8.29
N HIS A 19 16.67 -4.24 -8.79
CA HIS A 19 17.90 -4.28 -7.99
C HIS A 19 18.15 -2.93 -7.31
N ARG A 20 18.12 -1.81 -8.05
CA ARG A 20 18.31 -0.46 -7.50
C ARG A 20 17.22 -0.10 -6.48
N PHE A 21 15.97 -0.46 -6.76
CA PHE A 21 14.87 -0.31 -5.80
C PHE A 21 15.12 -1.06 -4.49
N GLU A 22 15.62 -2.29 -4.55
CA GLU A 22 15.99 -3.07 -3.36
C GLU A 22 17.21 -2.48 -2.62
N GLU A 23 18.20 -1.94 -3.34
CA GLU A 23 19.36 -1.26 -2.76
C GLU A 23 18.95 0.02 -2.02
N ASP A 24 18.19 0.92 -2.66
CA ASP A 24 17.75 2.19 -2.08
C ASP A 24 16.79 1.97 -0.88
N MET A 25 15.90 0.97 -0.96
CA MET A 25 15.05 0.59 0.18
C MET A 25 15.87 0.01 1.33
N ASN A 26 16.84 -0.87 1.08
CA ASN A 26 17.73 -1.36 2.13
C ASN A 26 18.65 -0.25 2.68
N LEU A 27 19.04 0.74 1.87
CA LEU A 27 19.77 1.93 2.31
C LEU A 27 18.93 2.82 3.24
N MET A 28 17.65 3.06 2.93
CA MET A 28 16.71 3.76 3.81
C MET A 28 16.64 3.06 5.19
N PHE A 29 16.45 1.74 5.22
CA PHE A 29 16.40 0.99 6.48
C PHE A 29 17.75 0.96 7.21
N SER A 30 18.86 0.86 6.48
CA SER A 30 20.21 0.85 7.07
C SER A 30 20.56 2.19 7.72
N ASN A 31 20.22 3.31 7.06
CA ASN A 31 20.36 4.65 7.63
C ASN A 31 19.49 4.81 8.88
N CYS A 32 18.25 4.30 8.86
CA CYS A 32 17.37 4.31 10.03
C CYS A 32 17.99 3.56 11.23
N PHE A 33 18.56 2.37 11.02
CA PHE A 33 19.17 1.57 12.10
C PHE A 33 20.57 2.03 12.53
N LEU A 34 21.27 2.79 11.68
CA LEU A 34 22.57 3.38 11.99
C LEU A 34 22.44 4.69 12.78
N PHE A 35 21.37 5.47 12.52
CA PHE A 35 21.13 6.76 13.16
C PHE A 35 20.35 6.66 14.48
N ASN A 36 19.34 5.78 14.56
CA ASN A 36 18.45 5.69 15.73
C ASN A 36 18.89 4.54 16.66
N THR A 37 18.89 4.77 17.97
CA THR A 37 19.43 3.83 18.96
C THR A 37 18.56 2.55 19.05
N PRO A 38 19.17 1.35 19.16
CA PRO A 38 18.41 0.12 19.37
C PRO A 38 17.52 0.13 20.62
N GLY A 39 16.22 0.29 20.40
CA GLY A 39 15.19 0.38 21.46
C GLY A 39 14.33 1.65 21.35
N GLU A 40 14.79 2.67 20.61
CA GLU A 40 13.99 3.85 20.30
C GLU A 40 12.84 3.52 19.33
N TYR A 41 11.82 4.38 19.33
CA TYR A 41 10.61 4.22 18.51
C TYR A 41 10.95 4.10 17.01
N ALA A 42 11.72 5.04 16.46
CA ALA A 42 12.07 5.07 15.04
C ALA A 42 12.85 3.82 14.58
N HIS A 43 13.81 3.35 15.37
CA HIS A 43 14.52 2.08 15.11
C HIS A 43 13.58 0.87 15.18
N THR A 44 12.63 0.87 16.13
CA THR A 44 11.69 -0.24 16.34
C THR A 44 10.64 -0.34 15.24
N GLU A 45 10.04 0.79 14.86
CA GLU A 45 9.09 0.85 13.73
C GLU A 45 9.79 0.67 12.39
N GLY A 46 11.02 1.17 12.22
CA GLY A 46 11.86 0.85 11.07
C GLY A 46 12.07 -0.66 10.91
N LYS A 47 12.20 -1.43 12.00
CA LYS A 47 12.30 -2.91 11.95
C LYS A 47 10.97 -3.58 11.63
N ARG A 48 9.83 -3.04 12.10
CA ARG A 48 8.49 -3.50 11.68
C ARG A 48 8.27 -3.25 10.18
N LEU A 49 8.55 -2.04 9.70
CA LEU A 49 8.43 -1.66 8.30
C LEU A 49 9.37 -2.45 7.39
N LYS A 50 10.64 -2.68 7.80
CA LYS A 50 11.54 -3.55 7.02
C LYS A 50 11.02 -4.99 6.97
N LYS A 51 10.48 -5.54 8.05
CA LYS A 51 9.90 -6.90 8.03
C LYS A 51 8.70 -7.00 7.07
N LEU A 52 7.87 -5.95 6.98
CA LEU A 52 6.80 -5.87 5.99
C LEU A 52 7.38 -5.82 4.57
N PHE A 53 8.34 -4.93 4.32
CA PHE A 53 9.05 -4.82 3.04
C PHE A 53 9.70 -6.15 2.62
N ASP A 54 10.50 -6.79 3.48
CA ASP A 54 11.17 -8.07 3.22
C ASP A 54 10.18 -9.23 2.96
N THR A 55 8.90 -9.06 3.28
CA THR A 55 7.83 -10.04 3.03
C THR A 55 7.12 -9.75 1.71
N ALA A 56 6.73 -8.50 1.47
CA ALA A 56 6.14 -8.07 0.20
C ALA A 56 7.15 -8.21 -0.96
N TRP A 57 8.39 -7.78 -0.75
CA TRP A 57 9.42 -7.76 -1.78
C TRP A 57 9.85 -9.15 -2.24
N ARG A 58 9.91 -10.15 -1.34
CA ARG A 58 10.13 -11.55 -1.74
C ARG A 58 9.07 -12.01 -2.75
N THR A 59 7.81 -11.76 -2.42
CA THR A 59 6.64 -12.10 -3.26
C THR A 59 6.64 -11.33 -4.59
N ALA A 60 7.11 -10.08 -4.60
CA ALA A 60 7.25 -9.28 -5.82
C ALA A 60 8.41 -9.76 -6.69
N LYS A 61 9.58 -10.01 -6.11
CA LYS A 61 10.80 -10.48 -6.77
C LYS A 61 10.61 -11.86 -7.41
N GLU A 62 9.86 -12.75 -6.78
CA GLU A 62 9.43 -14.03 -7.38
C GLU A 62 8.57 -13.85 -8.63
N ARG A 63 7.66 -12.85 -8.65
CA ARG A 63 6.86 -12.51 -9.84
C ARG A 63 7.73 -11.91 -10.93
N ILE A 64 8.54 -10.90 -10.61
CA ILE A 64 9.46 -10.22 -11.54
C ILE A 64 10.39 -11.23 -12.22
N ASN A 65 10.98 -12.15 -11.45
CA ASN A 65 11.83 -13.21 -12.00
C ASN A 65 11.06 -14.12 -12.98
N ARG A 66 9.93 -14.70 -12.55
CA ARG A 66 9.10 -15.60 -13.38
C ARG A 66 8.57 -14.92 -14.64
N ASP A 67 8.25 -13.63 -14.55
CA ASP A 67 7.70 -12.88 -15.68
C ASP A 67 8.83 -12.45 -16.65
N SER A 68 10.07 -12.31 -16.17
CA SER A 68 11.28 -12.24 -17.02
C SER A 68 11.63 -13.58 -17.69
N GLU A 69 11.41 -14.72 -17.03
CA GLU A 69 11.56 -16.07 -17.62
C GLU A 69 10.50 -16.36 -18.70
N LYS A 70 9.38 -15.62 -18.70
CA LYS A 70 8.31 -15.73 -19.69
C LYS A 70 8.44 -14.81 -20.90
N ALA A 71 9.42 -13.89 -20.91
CA ALA A 71 9.67 -13.05 -22.08
C ALA A 71 10.13 -13.93 -23.27
N PRO A 72 9.52 -13.81 -24.46
CA PRO A 72 9.96 -14.57 -25.63
C PRO A 72 11.42 -14.26 -25.99
N SER A 73 12.21 -15.30 -26.23
CA SER A 73 13.63 -15.19 -26.63
C SER A 73 13.77 -14.73 -28.09
N GLU A 74 13.47 -13.46 -28.36
CA GLU A 74 13.55 -12.89 -29.70
C GLU A 74 14.91 -12.21 -29.96
N ARG A 75 15.98 -13.04 -30.01
CA ARG A 75 17.18 -12.87 -30.86
C ARG A 75 18.22 -13.97 -30.59
N THR A 76 18.22 -15.02 -31.40
CA THR A 76 19.38 -15.45 -32.24
C THR A 76 19.05 -16.71 -33.05
N ALA A 77 18.93 -16.59 -34.37
CA ALA A 77 19.40 -17.57 -35.37
C ALA A 77 18.93 -17.19 -36.80
N ARG A 78 19.83 -16.66 -37.63
CA ARG A 78 19.59 -16.56 -39.09
C ARG A 78 20.82 -17.01 -39.89
N SER A 79 21.07 -18.32 -39.95
CA SER A 79 22.01 -18.92 -40.89
C SER A 79 21.79 -20.43 -41.08
N GLY A 80 22.06 -20.95 -42.28
CA GLY A 80 22.91 -22.16 -42.35
C GLY A 80 22.30 -23.56 -42.51
N THR A 81 21.41 -23.78 -43.50
CA THR A 81 21.41 -24.99 -44.38
C THR A 81 21.38 -26.46 -43.86
N ARG A 82 20.45 -27.24 -44.47
CA ARG A 82 20.61 -28.58 -45.12
C ARG A 82 20.27 -29.92 -44.40
N ARG A 83 19.26 -30.61 -45.02
CA ARG A 83 19.10 -32.06 -45.37
C ARG A 83 18.35 -33.06 -44.43
N ARG A 84 17.15 -33.45 -44.91
CA ARG A 84 16.56 -34.82 -45.07
C ARG A 84 16.69 -35.88 -43.96
N ALA A 85 15.58 -36.10 -43.22
CA ALA A 85 14.59 -37.21 -43.34
C ALA A 85 15.03 -38.64 -43.78
N PRO A 86 14.30 -39.74 -43.44
CA PRO A 86 12.93 -39.86 -42.85
C PRO A 86 12.92 -40.76 -41.56
N SER A 87 11.94 -41.59 -41.11
CA SER A 87 10.55 -42.02 -41.48
C SER A 87 9.83 -42.70 -40.27
N SER A 88 8.50 -42.96 -40.36
CA SER A 88 7.74 -44.18 -39.91
C SER A 88 7.76 -44.66 -38.42
N THR A 89 6.70 -45.16 -37.75
CA THR A 89 5.30 -45.54 -38.14
C THR A 89 4.40 -45.84 -36.90
N VAL A 90 3.08 -45.61 -37.05
CA VAL A 90 1.84 -46.15 -36.35
C VAL A 90 1.81 -46.53 -34.83
N SER A 91 0.62 -46.28 -34.24
CA SER A 91 -0.14 -47.12 -33.27
C SER A 91 -0.25 -46.69 -31.80
N SER A 92 -1.51 -46.46 -31.41
CA SER A 92 -2.07 -46.41 -30.04
C SER A 92 -2.56 -47.82 -29.61
N PRO A 93 -3.29 -47.98 -28.47
CA PRO A 93 -3.01 -47.60 -27.09
C PRO A 93 -3.12 -48.82 -26.12
N GLN A 94 -2.86 -48.63 -24.81
CA GLN A 94 -3.75 -49.00 -23.67
C GLN A 94 -3.02 -49.22 -22.33
N SER A 95 -3.83 -49.16 -21.25
CA SER A 95 -3.61 -49.77 -19.92
C SER A 95 -2.55 -49.16 -18.99
N ARG A 96 -3.05 -48.56 -17.90
CA ARG A 96 -3.03 -49.28 -16.60
C ARG A 96 -4.17 -48.84 -15.68
N ARG A 97 -4.75 -49.82 -14.99
CA ARG A 97 -5.97 -49.72 -14.16
C ARG A 97 -5.59 -49.98 -12.70
N SER A 98 -5.76 -48.96 -11.85
CA SER A 98 -5.80 -49.06 -10.37
C SER A 98 -4.51 -49.66 -9.72
N SER A 99 -4.34 -49.80 -8.39
CA SER A 99 -5.15 -49.45 -7.20
C SER A 99 -4.26 -49.33 -5.94
N LYS A 100 -4.69 -48.57 -4.92
CA LYS A 100 -4.64 -48.88 -3.45
C LYS A 100 -3.25 -49.20 -2.78
N ARG A 101 -3.00 -49.03 -1.46
CA ARG A 101 -3.70 -48.35 -0.31
C ARG A 101 -2.88 -48.53 0.99
N GLY A 102 -2.81 -47.50 1.84
CA GLY A 102 -2.36 -47.57 3.25
C GLY A 102 -0.84 -47.59 3.44
N GLY A 103 -0.27 -47.31 4.62
CA GLY A 103 -0.77 -46.78 5.91
C GLY A 103 0.37 -45.98 6.61
N ARG A 104 0.18 -45.07 7.57
CA ARG A 104 -0.46 -45.18 8.91
C ARG A 104 0.16 -46.32 9.74
N THR A 105 0.64 -46.14 10.97
CA THR A 105 0.69 -45.00 11.92
C THR A 105 2.05 -44.25 11.87
N GLN A 106 2.63 -43.51 12.83
CA GLN A 106 2.31 -43.11 14.23
C GLN A 106 2.90 -41.69 14.56
N ALA A 107 3.24 -41.39 15.83
CA ALA A 107 3.74 -40.10 16.32
C ALA A 107 4.71 -40.27 17.54
N THR A 108 5.51 -39.24 17.84
CA THR A 108 6.27 -39.05 19.10
C THR A 108 6.41 -37.56 19.46
N ARG A 109 7.07 -37.21 20.59
CA ARG A 109 6.71 -36.04 21.41
C ARG A 109 7.89 -35.17 21.88
N SER A 110 7.62 -33.87 22.03
CA SER A 110 8.08 -32.96 23.12
C SER A 110 9.52 -32.38 23.15
N THR A 111 9.57 -31.04 23.38
CA THR A 111 10.49 -30.27 24.28
C THR A 111 11.99 -30.06 23.95
N LYS A 112 12.76 -29.07 24.46
CA LYS A 112 12.53 -27.68 25.01
C LYS A 112 13.90 -27.08 25.48
N LYS A 113 14.11 -25.73 25.43
CA LYS A 113 15.27 -24.96 26.01
C LYS A 113 16.65 -25.26 25.35
N THR A 114 17.79 -24.55 25.51
CA THR A 114 18.29 -23.32 26.23
C THR A 114 19.53 -22.79 25.45
N ALA A 115 19.78 -21.49 25.20
CA ALA A 115 20.32 -20.38 26.04
C ALA A 115 21.88 -20.32 26.22
N ALA A 116 22.44 -19.09 26.09
CA ALA A 116 23.85 -18.64 26.29
C ALA A 116 24.95 -19.21 25.34
N GLY A 117 26.06 -18.53 25.02
CA GLY A 117 26.46 -17.12 25.21
C GLY A 117 27.95 -16.92 25.62
N ASN A 118 28.72 -16.00 24.99
CA ASN A 118 30.06 -15.58 25.49
C ASN A 118 30.55 -14.18 25.00
N LYS A 119 31.67 -13.70 25.59
CA LYS A 119 32.23 -12.33 25.67
C LYS A 119 33.35 -12.02 24.65
N GLY A 120 33.75 -10.73 24.50
CA GLY A 120 35.18 -10.35 24.28
C GLY A 120 35.51 -8.98 23.60
N GLY A 121 36.38 -8.15 24.23
CA GLY A 121 37.02 -6.93 23.66
C GLY A 121 36.23 -5.61 23.81
N ARG A 122 36.72 -4.42 24.21
CA ARG A 122 38.03 -3.68 24.15
C ARG A 122 38.45 -3.27 22.72
N LYS A 123 38.90 -2.03 22.42
CA LYS A 123 39.31 -0.82 23.20
C LYS A 123 38.99 0.48 22.39
N ALA A 124 39.33 1.69 22.87
CA ALA A 124 38.88 2.99 22.33
C ALA A 124 40.01 3.99 21.91
N SER A 125 39.62 5.00 21.10
CA SER A 125 40.25 6.33 20.82
C SER A 125 39.22 7.14 20.00
N GLU A 126 38.68 8.30 20.40
CA GLU A 126 39.27 9.66 20.55
C GLU A 126 39.72 10.34 19.23
N GLY A 127 39.25 11.58 19.00
CA GLY A 127 39.76 12.50 17.96
C GLY A 127 38.71 13.10 16.99
N GLY A 128 38.46 14.41 17.09
CA GLY A 128 37.93 15.27 16.01
C GLY A 128 38.89 16.47 15.79
N PRO A 129 38.48 17.65 15.28
CA PRO A 129 37.18 18.07 14.72
C PRO A 129 37.36 18.84 13.38
N VAL A 130 36.52 19.87 13.12
CA VAL A 130 36.60 20.98 12.10
C VAL A 130 36.39 20.66 10.60
N THR A 131 35.94 21.57 9.71
CA THR A 131 34.86 22.61 9.74
C THR A 131 34.58 23.13 8.31
N SER A 132 33.35 23.59 8.03
CA SER A 132 32.99 24.68 7.08
C SER A 132 33.23 24.58 5.56
N GLY A 133 32.19 24.97 4.78
CA GLY A 133 32.33 26.12 3.87
C GLY A 133 31.95 25.96 2.39
N ALA A 134 30.96 26.75 1.94
CA ALA A 134 30.57 27.11 0.55
C ALA A 134 30.22 25.97 -0.44
N ALA A 135 29.20 26.01 -1.32
CA ALA A 135 28.40 27.06 -1.98
C ALA A 135 28.98 27.62 -3.30
N SER A 136 28.10 27.83 -4.30
CA SER A 136 28.37 28.28 -5.68
C SER A 136 29.16 27.28 -6.56
N SER A 137 28.98 27.20 -7.89
CA SER A 137 27.99 27.82 -8.80
C SER A 137 27.84 27.00 -10.10
N SER A 138 26.79 27.31 -10.85
CA SER A 138 26.52 26.87 -12.22
C SER A 138 27.69 27.00 -13.21
N SER A 139 27.83 26.03 -14.11
CA SER A 139 28.12 26.29 -15.52
C SER A 139 27.52 25.20 -16.42
N SER A 140 26.88 25.61 -17.51
CA SER A 140 26.39 24.73 -18.55
C SER A 140 27.48 24.47 -19.59
N SER A 141 27.56 23.24 -20.11
CA SER A 141 28.27 22.96 -21.35
C SER A 141 27.56 21.83 -22.11
N SER A 142 27.26 22.07 -23.38
CA SER A 142 26.62 21.12 -24.27
C SER A 142 27.64 20.16 -24.90
N SER A 143 27.26 18.89 -25.06
CA SER A 143 27.90 18.00 -26.03
C SER A 143 26.81 17.15 -26.69
N ALA A 144 26.75 17.22 -28.03
CA ALA A 144 25.78 16.47 -28.82
C ALA A 144 26.34 15.10 -29.19
N PHE A 145 25.49 14.08 -29.18
CA PHE A 145 25.79 12.76 -29.74
C PHE A 145 24.69 12.36 -30.74
N PRO A 146 25.03 11.61 -31.80
CA PRO A 146 24.16 11.48 -32.97
C PRO A 146 23.01 10.49 -32.76
N THR A 147 21.84 10.87 -33.27
CA THR A 147 20.61 10.07 -33.28
C THR A 147 20.73 8.85 -34.19
N LEU A 148 20.33 7.67 -33.69
CA LEU A 148 20.13 6.45 -34.48
C LEU A 148 18.77 5.82 -34.15
N PHE A 149 17.70 6.31 -34.78
CA PHE A 149 16.39 5.66 -34.78
C PHE A 149 16.24 4.67 -35.94
N PRO A 150 15.66 3.49 -35.71
CA PRO A 150 14.78 2.81 -36.65
C PRO A 150 13.33 3.30 -36.46
N SER A 151 12.57 3.44 -37.55
CA SER A 151 11.24 4.09 -37.56
C SER A 151 10.08 3.23 -37.03
N ASP A 152 8.95 3.93 -36.85
CA ASP A 152 7.55 3.46 -36.90
C ASP A 152 7.07 2.43 -35.87
N SER A 153 6.61 2.97 -34.74
CA SER A 153 5.44 2.45 -34.03
C SER A 153 4.27 3.42 -34.26
N THR A 154 3.23 2.99 -35.00
CA THR A 154 2.03 3.81 -35.20
C THR A 154 1.30 4.03 -33.86
N PRO A 155 0.88 5.26 -33.51
CA PRO A 155 0.14 5.50 -32.28
C PRO A 155 -1.24 4.84 -32.36
N VAL A 156 -1.47 3.81 -31.54
CA VAL A 156 -2.78 3.21 -31.37
C VAL A 156 -3.71 4.26 -30.75
N ALA A 157 -4.79 4.60 -31.45
CA ALA A 157 -5.74 5.61 -30.98
C ALA A 157 -6.31 5.21 -29.61
N ALA A 158 -6.11 6.08 -28.61
CA ALA A 158 -6.66 5.87 -27.27
C ALA A 158 -8.19 5.83 -27.34
N LYS A 159 -8.80 4.79 -26.77
CA LYS A 159 -10.25 4.72 -26.63
C LYS A 159 -10.75 5.83 -25.70
N PRO A 160 -11.97 6.37 -25.92
CA PRO A 160 -12.61 7.22 -24.93
C PRO A 160 -12.81 6.43 -23.62
N ALA A 161 -12.74 7.13 -22.48
CA ALA A 161 -12.92 6.52 -21.16
C ALA A 161 -14.31 5.87 -21.04
N ASP A 162 -14.35 4.59 -20.64
CA ASP A 162 -15.61 3.89 -20.41
C ASP A 162 -16.14 4.24 -19.01
N ILE A 163 -16.91 5.32 -18.94
CA ILE A 163 -17.56 5.82 -17.73
C ILE A 163 -18.44 4.73 -17.07
N THR A 164 -19.02 3.83 -17.87
CA THR A 164 -19.84 2.71 -17.39
C THR A 164 -18.99 1.73 -16.59
N GLU A 165 -17.84 1.34 -17.16
CA GLU A 165 -16.92 0.38 -16.54
C GLU A 165 -16.20 0.99 -15.33
N VAL A 166 -15.78 2.26 -15.39
CA VAL A 166 -15.26 3.00 -14.21
C VAL A 166 -16.28 3.01 -13.07
N THR A 167 -17.54 3.31 -13.38
CA THR A 167 -18.63 3.31 -12.39
C THR A 167 -18.86 1.91 -11.81
N ARG A 168 -18.83 0.86 -12.65
CA ARG A 168 -18.98 -0.55 -12.23
C ARG A 168 -17.84 -0.98 -11.30
N LEU A 169 -16.60 -0.65 -11.65
CA LEU A 169 -15.39 -1.00 -10.89
C LEU A 169 -15.30 -0.26 -9.56
N THR A 170 -15.72 1.01 -9.53
CA THR A 170 -15.84 1.83 -8.31
C THR A 170 -16.89 1.24 -7.36
N ALA A 171 -18.12 1.05 -7.85
CA ALA A 171 -19.20 0.43 -7.09
C ALA A 171 -18.91 -1.02 -6.66
N ASN A 172 -17.94 -1.69 -7.28
CA ASN A 172 -17.48 -3.01 -6.87
C ASN A 172 -16.57 -2.95 -5.64
N TRP A 173 -15.55 -2.08 -5.61
CA TRP A 173 -14.67 -1.97 -4.44
C TRP A 173 -15.37 -1.32 -3.23
N HIS A 174 -16.23 -0.31 -3.45
CA HIS A 174 -17.09 0.24 -2.39
C HIS A 174 -18.00 -0.83 -1.76
N ARG A 175 -18.61 -1.70 -2.58
CA ARG A 175 -19.41 -2.85 -2.07
C ARG A 175 -18.58 -3.75 -1.17
N THR A 176 -17.34 -4.06 -1.54
CA THR A 176 -16.49 -4.96 -0.78
C THR A 176 -16.04 -4.34 0.55
N ILE A 177 -15.63 -3.07 0.59
CA ILE A 177 -15.33 -2.42 1.89
C ILE A 177 -16.56 -2.32 2.79
N ARG A 178 -17.77 -2.12 2.22
CA ARG A 178 -19.03 -2.16 2.98
C ARG A 178 -19.32 -3.54 3.58
N VAL A 179 -18.90 -4.63 2.93
CA VAL A 179 -18.99 -6.00 3.48
C VAL A 179 -17.98 -6.21 4.60
N ILE A 180 -16.73 -5.77 4.42
CA ILE A 180 -15.68 -5.82 5.46
C ILE A 180 -16.13 -5.05 6.71
N TYR A 181 -16.59 -3.81 6.54
CA TYR A 181 -17.09 -2.97 7.63
C TYR A 181 -18.24 -3.64 8.39
N ARG A 182 -19.23 -4.22 7.69
CA ARG A 182 -20.35 -4.93 8.34
C ARG A 182 -19.91 -6.14 9.14
N ALA A 183 -18.88 -6.86 8.71
CA ALA A 183 -18.30 -7.95 9.49
C ALA A 183 -17.62 -7.45 10.78
N VAL A 184 -17.08 -6.24 10.77
CA VAL A 184 -16.51 -5.57 11.96
C VAL A 184 -17.60 -5.03 12.89
N LYS A 185 -18.57 -4.26 12.37
CA LYS A 185 -19.67 -3.68 13.17
C LYS A 185 -20.51 -4.74 13.87
N ASN A 186 -20.66 -5.92 13.27
CA ASN A 186 -21.39 -7.05 13.85
C ASN A 186 -20.55 -7.93 14.80
N HIS A 187 -19.32 -7.53 15.16
CA HIS A 187 -18.54 -8.22 16.19
C HIS A 187 -19.15 -7.96 17.58
N SER A 188 -19.14 -8.95 18.48
CA SER A 188 -19.77 -8.85 19.82
C SER A 188 -19.31 -7.63 20.61
N ASP A 189 -18.04 -7.28 20.43
CA ASP A 189 -17.35 -6.26 21.22
C ASP A 189 -17.37 -4.88 20.53
N ALA A 190 -17.92 -4.77 19.31
CA ALA A 190 -17.83 -3.57 18.46
C ALA A 190 -18.41 -2.30 19.10
N TYR A 191 -19.36 -2.44 20.03
CA TYR A 191 -20.00 -1.34 20.75
C TYR A 191 -18.98 -0.41 21.45
N VAL A 192 -17.82 -0.93 21.89
CA VAL A 192 -16.79 -0.11 22.57
C VAL A 192 -16.02 0.82 21.61
N LEU A 193 -16.20 0.64 20.31
CA LEU A 193 -15.62 1.45 19.22
C LEU A 193 -16.70 2.07 18.31
N GLU A 194 -17.99 1.91 18.64
CA GLU A 194 -19.09 2.28 17.75
C GLU A 194 -19.31 3.79 17.64
N SER A 195 -18.98 4.56 18.68
CA SER A 195 -19.32 5.98 18.74
C SER A 195 -18.14 6.86 19.20
N PRO A 196 -18.15 8.16 18.86
CA PRO A 196 -17.11 9.08 19.25
C PRO A 196 -16.94 9.16 20.77
N VAL A 197 -15.71 9.08 21.27
CA VAL A 197 -15.43 9.06 22.72
C VAL A 197 -15.98 10.30 23.44
N VAL A 198 -16.03 11.46 22.77
CA VAL A 198 -16.59 12.71 23.30
C VAL A 198 -18.12 12.67 23.43
N GLU A 199 -18.82 11.89 22.61
CA GLU A 199 -20.27 11.69 22.72
C GLU A 199 -20.62 10.60 23.72
N HIS A 200 -19.77 9.58 23.89
CA HIS A 200 -20.11 8.37 24.64
C HIS A 200 -20.61 8.68 26.06
N PRO A 201 -21.81 8.22 26.48
CA PRO A 201 -22.45 8.69 27.71
C PRO A 201 -21.82 8.12 28.99
N ALA A 202 -21.10 6.99 28.90
CA ALA A 202 -20.44 6.36 30.05
C ALA A 202 -18.97 6.79 30.26
N VAL A 203 -18.46 7.75 29.48
CA VAL A 203 -17.09 8.31 29.66
C VAL A 203 -17.21 9.65 30.39
N SER A 204 -16.37 9.88 31.40
CA SER A 204 -16.43 11.12 32.18
C SER A 204 -15.91 12.33 31.38
N MET A 205 -16.29 13.55 31.75
CA MET A 205 -15.83 14.76 31.05
C MET A 205 -14.31 14.94 31.18
N GLU A 206 -13.71 14.53 32.30
CA GLU A 206 -12.27 14.52 32.51
C GLU A 206 -11.56 13.54 31.57
N GLU A 207 -12.11 12.33 31.36
CA GLU A 207 -11.59 11.38 30.39
C GLU A 207 -11.77 11.87 28.94
N LYS A 208 -12.88 12.55 28.61
CA LYS A 208 -13.11 13.18 27.29
C LYS A 208 -12.10 14.31 27.02
N VAL A 209 -11.92 15.22 27.97
CA VAL A 209 -10.91 16.30 27.92
C VAL A 209 -9.49 15.72 27.80
N LYS A 210 -9.20 14.61 28.48
CA LYS A 210 -7.91 13.91 28.36
C LYS A 210 -7.74 13.29 26.97
N TYR A 211 -8.77 12.60 26.46
CA TYR A 211 -8.77 11.97 25.13
C TYR A 211 -8.51 12.99 24.04
N GLN A 212 -9.24 14.12 24.06
CA GLN A 212 -9.09 15.25 23.15
C GLN A 212 -7.68 15.87 23.14
N LYS A 213 -6.97 15.80 24.28
CA LYS A 213 -5.60 16.31 24.42
C LYS A 213 -4.54 15.30 24.00
N THR A 214 -4.77 14.00 24.19
CA THR A 214 -3.88 12.93 23.72
C THR A 214 -4.05 12.70 22.22
N ILE A 215 -5.21 12.17 21.81
CA ILE A 215 -5.46 11.66 20.45
C ILE A 215 -5.66 12.81 19.46
N LYS A 216 -4.84 12.85 18.40
CA LYS A 216 -4.80 13.97 17.44
C LYS A 216 -5.77 13.85 16.28
N ARG A 217 -6.17 12.63 15.92
CA ARG A 217 -7.18 12.35 14.89
C ARG A 217 -8.16 11.32 15.45
N PRO A 218 -9.23 11.72 16.16
CA PRO A 218 -10.24 10.78 16.63
C PRO A 218 -10.88 10.06 15.43
N MET A 219 -11.23 8.79 15.64
CA MET A 219 -11.94 7.96 14.65
C MET A 219 -12.72 6.86 15.39
N ASP A 220 -13.89 6.54 14.87
CA ASP A 220 -14.83 5.53 15.41
C ASP A 220 -15.62 4.87 14.27
N LEU A 221 -16.29 3.75 14.56
CA LEU A 221 -16.96 2.98 13.52
C LEU A 221 -18.15 3.72 12.89
N ARG A 222 -18.84 4.63 13.60
CA ARG A 222 -19.93 5.42 13.01
C ARG A 222 -19.39 6.44 12.02
N THR A 223 -18.34 7.17 12.37
CA THR A 223 -17.67 8.10 11.43
C THR A 223 -17.13 7.37 10.20
N VAL A 224 -16.62 6.15 10.33
CA VAL A 224 -16.28 5.32 9.15
C VAL A 224 -17.52 4.96 8.34
N GLU A 225 -18.65 4.60 8.98
CA GLU A 225 -19.91 4.26 8.29
C GLU A 225 -20.45 5.40 7.43
N GLU A 226 -20.40 6.64 7.96
CA GLU A 226 -20.80 7.86 7.27
C GLU A 226 -19.90 8.20 6.08
N ASN A 227 -18.66 7.71 6.08
CA ASN A 227 -17.68 7.87 5.00
C ASN A 227 -17.64 6.71 3.98
N LEU A 228 -18.35 5.57 4.20
CA LEU A 228 -18.20 4.34 3.39
C LEU A 228 -18.38 4.52 1.88
N GLU A 229 -19.27 5.43 1.47
CA GLU A 229 -19.56 5.73 0.06
C GLU A 229 -18.74 6.91 -0.48
N LEU A 230 -17.98 7.58 0.40
CA LEU A 230 -17.24 8.82 0.14
C LEU A 230 -15.74 8.61 0.06
N PHE A 231 -15.19 7.54 0.64
CA PHE A 231 -13.77 7.20 0.51
C PHE A 231 -13.35 7.23 -0.97
N PRO A 232 -12.30 8.00 -1.35
CA PRO A 232 -11.84 8.11 -2.72
C PRO A 232 -10.88 6.98 -3.12
N ARG A 233 -10.31 6.25 -2.13
CA ARG A 233 -9.44 5.09 -2.34
C ARG A 233 -9.69 4.03 -1.27
N PRO A 234 -9.51 2.73 -1.55
CA PRO A 234 -9.64 1.69 -0.54
C PRO A 234 -8.64 1.82 0.62
N ILE A 235 -7.47 2.41 0.38
CA ILE A 235 -6.45 2.63 1.40
C ILE A 235 -6.88 3.67 2.45
N ASP A 236 -7.75 4.63 2.10
CA ASP A 236 -8.25 5.62 3.05
C ASP A 236 -9.23 4.99 4.06
N PHE A 237 -10.09 4.08 3.59
CA PHE A 237 -10.89 3.21 4.45
C PHE A 237 -10.01 2.34 5.36
N HIS A 238 -8.92 1.76 4.83
CA HIS A 238 -8.00 0.97 5.64
C HIS A 238 -7.30 1.81 6.72
N ASN A 239 -6.82 2.99 6.37
CA ASN A 239 -6.17 3.92 7.29
C ASN A 239 -7.11 4.34 8.42
N ASP A 240 -8.35 4.72 8.11
CA ASP A 240 -9.35 5.10 9.12
C ASP A 240 -9.73 3.91 10.03
N MET A 241 -9.90 2.70 9.47
CA MET A 241 -10.15 1.49 10.27
C MET A 241 -8.99 1.18 11.23
N MET A 242 -7.74 1.28 10.77
CA MET A 242 -6.57 1.07 11.62
C MET A 242 -6.40 2.17 12.68
N LEU A 243 -6.77 3.41 12.36
CA LEU A 243 -6.72 4.56 13.27
C LEU A 243 -7.61 4.36 14.50
N ILE A 244 -8.78 3.71 14.37
CA ILE A 244 -9.64 3.35 15.51
C ILE A 244 -8.86 2.48 16.52
N PHE A 245 -8.18 1.44 16.03
CA PHE A 245 -7.46 0.48 16.88
C PHE A 245 -6.21 1.12 17.52
N SER A 246 -5.43 1.89 16.76
CA SER A 246 -4.25 2.58 17.30
C SER A 246 -4.61 3.67 18.32
N ASN A 247 -5.67 4.45 18.07
CA ASN A 247 -6.17 5.43 19.04
C ASN A 247 -6.66 4.76 20.34
N CYS A 248 -7.27 3.57 20.23
CA CYS A 248 -7.69 2.80 21.39
C CYS A 248 -6.47 2.38 22.23
N GLU A 249 -5.43 1.81 21.60
CA GLU A 249 -4.21 1.39 22.30
C GLU A 249 -3.41 2.56 22.88
N GLU A 250 -3.25 3.67 22.14
CA GLU A 250 -2.53 4.87 22.61
C GLU A 250 -3.18 5.48 23.87
N PHE A 251 -4.51 5.60 23.91
CA PHE A 251 -5.19 6.19 25.06
C PHE A 251 -5.34 5.24 26.25
N ASN A 252 -5.54 3.95 25.99
CA ASN A 252 -5.94 2.99 27.02
C ASN A 252 -4.83 2.06 27.53
N GLY A 253 -3.72 1.89 26.78
CA GLY A 253 -2.67 0.94 27.14
C GLY A 253 -3.22 -0.48 27.29
N GLU A 254 -2.84 -1.20 28.36
CA GLU A 254 -3.26 -2.59 28.60
C GLU A 254 -4.62 -2.75 29.33
N LYS A 255 -5.54 -1.78 29.20
CA LYS A 255 -6.93 -1.93 29.70
C LYS A 255 -7.70 -3.02 28.92
N PRO A 256 -8.77 -3.63 29.50
CA PRO A 256 -9.63 -4.60 28.82
C PRO A 256 -10.25 -4.12 27.49
N ILE A 257 -10.54 -2.82 27.36
CA ILE A 257 -11.04 -2.22 26.12
C ILE A 257 -10.06 -2.39 24.95
N THR A 258 -8.75 -2.35 25.22
CA THR A 258 -7.73 -2.54 24.18
C THR A 258 -7.67 -3.98 23.69
N GLU A 259 -7.93 -4.98 24.55
CA GLU A 259 -7.95 -6.37 24.10
C GLU A 259 -9.24 -6.72 23.34
N MET A 260 -10.37 -6.08 23.67
CA MET A 260 -11.56 -6.07 22.81
C MET A 260 -11.25 -5.40 21.46
N ALA A 261 -10.60 -4.23 21.45
CA ALA A 261 -10.19 -3.57 20.21
C ALA A 261 -9.25 -4.44 19.35
N ARG A 262 -8.25 -5.10 19.96
CA ARG A 262 -7.37 -6.07 19.28
C ARG A 262 -8.12 -7.32 18.79
N ALA A 263 -9.20 -7.76 19.46
CA ALA A 263 -10.04 -8.85 18.96
C ALA A 263 -10.77 -8.43 17.68
N ILE A 264 -11.31 -7.21 17.66
CA ILE A 264 -11.97 -6.59 16.51
C ILE A 264 -10.96 -6.34 15.38
N GLU A 265 -9.75 -5.84 15.68
CA GLU A 265 -8.64 -5.64 14.74
C GLU A 265 -8.24 -6.97 14.07
N ARG A 266 -8.02 -8.04 14.85
CA ARG A 266 -7.72 -9.38 14.32
C ARG A 266 -8.83 -9.92 13.42
N HIS A 267 -10.09 -9.56 13.68
CA HIS A 267 -11.20 -9.86 12.78
C HIS A 267 -11.12 -9.02 11.49
N TYR A 268 -10.97 -7.69 11.62
CA TYR A 268 -10.84 -6.75 10.50
C TYR A 268 -9.71 -7.15 9.54
N LEU A 269 -8.48 -7.34 10.06
CA LEU A 269 -7.31 -7.70 9.27
C LEU A 269 -7.50 -9.02 8.51
N LYS A 270 -8.27 -9.97 9.05
CA LYS A 270 -8.62 -11.21 8.35
C LYS A 270 -9.59 -10.98 7.19
N GLN A 271 -10.59 -10.11 7.36
CA GLN A 271 -11.54 -9.74 6.29
C GLN A 271 -10.85 -8.91 5.21
N TRP A 272 -9.96 -7.99 5.61
CA TRP A 272 -9.13 -7.20 4.71
C TRP A 272 -8.19 -8.10 3.91
N ALA A 273 -7.32 -8.90 4.55
CA ALA A 273 -6.36 -9.76 3.84
C ALA A 273 -7.01 -10.83 2.92
N TYR A 274 -8.28 -11.20 3.15
CA TYR A 274 -9.04 -12.04 2.23
C TYR A 274 -9.50 -11.29 0.95
N SER A 275 -9.78 -9.99 1.08
CA SER A 275 -10.45 -9.19 0.04
C SER A 275 -9.55 -8.14 -0.63
N GLU A 276 -8.41 -7.80 -0.01
CA GLU A 276 -7.48 -6.72 -0.39
C GLU A 276 -7.07 -6.81 -1.86
N LYS A 277 -6.74 -8.01 -2.34
CA LYS A 277 -6.39 -8.25 -3.74
C LYS A 277 -7.49 -7.77 -4.68
N ASP A 278 -8.72 -8.22 -4.47
CA ASP A 278 -9.83 -7.97 -5.40
C ASP A 278 -10.35 -6.52 -5.27
N VAL A 279 -10.26 -5.94 -4.07
CA VAL A 279 -10.48 -4.51 -3.80
C VAL A 279 -9.48 -3.65 -4.58
N MET A 280 -8.19 -3.94 -4.46
CA MET A 280 -7.13 -3.17 -5.10
C MET A 280 -7.07 -3.40 -6.62
N GLU A 281 -7.33 -4.61 -7.12
CA GLU A 281 -7.46 -4.86 -8.56
C GLU A 281 -8.65 -4.09 -9.17
N SER A 282 -9.80 -4.05 -8.48
CA SER A 282 -10.97 -3.29 -8.93
C SER A 282 -10.74 -1.78 -8.90
N TYR A 283 -10.04 -1.25 -7.89
CA TYR A 283 -9.64 0.16 -7.83
C TYR A 283 -8.58 0.53 -8.88
N ASN A 284 -7.54 -0.28 -9.05
CA ASN A 284 -6.48 -0.05 -10.04
C ASN A 284 -7.00 -0.15 -11.48
N ALA A 285 -7.97 -1.03 -11.75
CA ALA A 285 -8.65 -1.09 -13.04
C ALA A 285 -9.49 0.16 -13.31
N ALA A 286 -10.10 0.78 -12.28
CA ALA A 286 -10.79 2.05 -12.42
C ALA A 286 -9.80 3.19 -12.74
N LEU A 287 -8.66 3.28 -12.02
CA LEU A 287 -7.59 4.23 -12.31
C LEU A 287 -7.12 4.14 -13.77
N ALA A 288 -6.87 2.93 -14.26
CA ALA A 288 -6.42 2.68 -15.64
C ALA A 288 -7.44 3.07 -16.72
N LEU A 289 -8.70 3.32 -16.35
CA LEU A 289 -9.78 3.80 -17.23
C LEU A 289 -10.13 5.29 -17.00
N GLY A 290 -9.30 6.02 -16.24
CA GLY A 290 -9.46 7.46 -16.01
C GLY A 290 -10.23 7.83 -14.75
N TYR A 291 -10.44 6.91 -13.80
CA TYR A 291 -10.88 7.29 -12.45
C TYR A 291 -9.84 8.19 -11.79
N GLU A 292 -10.26 9.30 -11.22
CA GLU A 292 -9.38 10.28 -10.58
C GLU A 292 -9.93 10.65 -9.19
N PRO A 293 -9.27 10.22 -8.10
CA PRO A 293 -9.68 10.54 -6.73
C PRO A 293 -9.36 12.00 -6.39
N LEU A 294 -10.36 12.75 -5.91
CA LEU A 294 -10.20 14.17 -5.56
C LEU A 294 -9.80 14.29 -4.07
N LEU A 295 -8.52 14.03 -3.78
CA LEU A 295 -8.02 13.89 -2.41
C LEU A 295 -8.13 15.17 -1.58
N ASP A 296 -7.87 16.34 -2.17
CA ASP A 296 -8.01 17.63 -1.49
C ASP A 296 -9.48 17.86 -1.07
N LEU A 297 -10.41 17.59 -1.98
CA LEU A 297 -11.85 17.70 -1.74
C LEU A 297 -12.34 16.65 -0.72
N TRP A 298 -11.69 15.48 -0.65
CA TRP A 298 -11.97 14.48 0.39
C TRP A 298 -11.51 14.96 1.78
N GLU A 299 -10.33 15.55 1.94
CA GLU A 299 -9.94 16.11 3.26
C GLU A 299 -10.76 17.38 3.63
N GLU A 300 -11.42 18.04 2.67
CA GLU A 300 -12.44 19.08 2.95
C GLU A 300 -13.83 18.54 3.35
N TRP A 301 -14.23 17.36 2.86
CA TRP A 301 -15.61 16.84 2.95
C TRP A 301 -15.80 15.53 3.73
N ARG A 302 -14.72 14.83 4.08
CA ARG A 302 -14.77 13.67 4.97
C ARG A 302 -15.46 14.06 6.29
N HIS A 303 -16.26 13.14 6.83
CA HIS A 303 -16.65 13.29 8.24
C HIS A 303 -15.43 12.97 9.10
N GLU A 304 -15.04 13.93 9.92
CA GLU A 304 -14.15 13.74 11.06
C GLU A 304 -15.00 13.38 12.28
N SER A 305 -14.49 12.59 13.23
CA SER A 305 -15.21 12.38 14.49
C SER A 305 -15.39 13.73 15.22
N PRO A 306 -16.55 13.97 15.86
CA PRO A 306 -16.81 15.19 16.62
C PRO A 306 -15.78 15.39 17.73
N VAL A 307 -15.62 16.65 18.16
CA VAL A 307 -14.59 17.07 19.12
C VAL A 307 -15.19 17.86 20.27
N LEU A 308 -14.62 17.70 21.45
CA LEU A 308 -14.98 18.48 22.63
C LEU A 308 -14.33 19.86 22.57
N ASP A 309 -15.13 20.91 22.63
CA ASP A 309 -14.65 22.26 22.92
C ASP A 309 -14.14 22.31 24.37
N LEU A 310 -12.88 22.71 24.53
CA LEU A 310 -12.19 22.74 25.81
C LEU A 310 -12.45 24.01 26.62
N GLU A 311 -13.09 25.02 26.05
CA GLU A 311 -13.49 26.26 26.72
C GLU A 311 -14.94 26.20 27.20
N THR A 312 -15.88 25.73 26.35
CA THR A 312 -17.30 25.61 26.70
C THR A 312 -17.68 24.28 27.33
N GLY A 313 -16.94 23.20 27.03
CA GLY A 313 -17.31 21.84 27.40
C GLY A 313 -18.41 21.21 26.52
N GLU A 314 -18.82 21.88 25.43
CA GLU A 314 -19.79 21.35 24.47
C GLU A 314 -19.12 20.45 23.41
N VAL A 315 -19.86 19.46 22.90
CA VAL A 315 -19.40 18.64 21.77
C VAL A 315 -19.69 19.39 20.48
N VAL A 316 -18.62 19.81 19.78
CA VAL A 316 -18.70 20.34 18.42
C VAL A 316 -18.95 19.16 17.48
N PRO A 317 -20.11 19.11 16.78
CA PRO A 317 -20.44 18.00 15.89
C PRO A 317 -19.49 17.94 14.69
N ALA A 318 -19.38 16.76 14.08
CA ALA A 318 -18.67 16.52 12.83
C ALA A 318 -19.09 17.55 11.76
N ARG A 319 -18.22 18.52 11.45
CA ARG A 319 -18.56 19.61 10.55
C ARG A 319 -18.37 19.21 9.09
N ARG A 320 -19.49 18.97 8.39
CA ARG A 320 -19.57 19.50 7.02
C ARG A 320 -19.48 21.02 7.12
N ARG A 321 -18.42 21.62 6.57
CA ARG A 321 -18.22 23.08 6.60
C ARG A 321 -19.21 23.82 5.69
N HIS A 322 -19.92 23.09 4.82
CA HIS A 322 -20.98 23.58 3.95
C HIS A 322 -22.31 22.82 4.17
N HIS A 323 -23.42 23.53 4.02
CA HIS A 323 -24.74 22.90 3.88
C HIS A 323 -24.88 22.31 2.46
N GLY A 324 -25.09 21.00 2.35
CA GLY A 324 -25.32 20.35 1.06
C GLY A 324 -25.23 18.82 1.10
N ALA A 325 -25.56 18.21 -0.04
CA ALA A 325 -25.09 16.87 -0.36
C ALA A 325 -23.56 16.87 -0.51
N PRO A 326 -22.86 15.78 -0.17
CA PRO A 326 -21.43 15.69 -0.46
C PRO A 326 -21.19 15.74 -1.98
N PRO A 327 -20.14 16.42 -2.46
CA PRO A 327 -19.79 16.43 -3.87
C PRO A 327 -19.27 15.06 -4.31
N GLN A 328 -19.16 14.85 -5.62
CA GLN A 328 -18.53 13.65 -6.16
C GLN A 328 -17.01 13.72 -5.89
N LEU A 329 -16.51 12.96 -4.91
CA LEU A 329 -15.09 12.96 -4.47
C LEU A 329 -14.13 12.23 -5.43
N TRP A 330 -14.58 12.01 -6.66
CA TRP A 330 -13.83 11.44 -7.76
C TRP A 330 -14.43 11.92 -9.08
N ARG A 331 -13.62 11.94 -10.15
CA ARG A 331 -14.10 12.21 -11.51
C ARG A 331 -13.63 11.14 -12.48
N VAL A 332 -14.14 11.20 -13.72
CA VAL A 332 -13.53 10.47 -14.84
C VAL A 332 -12.81 11.50 -15.72
N SER A 333 -11.48 11.51 -15.68
CA SER A 333 -10.71 12.36 -16.59
C SER A 333 -10.82 11.82 -18.01
N SER A 334 -11.19 12.69 -18.95
CA SER A 334 -10.88 12.43 -20.36
C SER A 334 -9.36 12.53 -20.54
N PRO A 335 -8.72 11.70 -21.39
CA PRO A 335 -7.30 11.87 -21.70
C PRO A 335 -7.05 13.30 -22.24
N PRO A 336 -5.91 13.94 -21.91
CA PRO A 336 -5.64 15.32 -22.30
C PRO A 336 -5.76 15.54 -23.81
N LYS A 337 -6.54 16.55 -24.22
CA LYS A 337 -6.80 16.85 -25.64
C LYS A 337 -5.58 17.40 -26.37
N ASP A 338 -4.63 17.95 -25.64
CA ASP A 338 -3.59 18.81 -26.19
C ASP A 338 -2.41 18.03 -26.81
N PHE A 339 -2.40 16.70 -26.70
CA PHE A 339 -1.47 15.82 -27.40
C PHE A 339 -1.81 15.57 -28.89
N GLN A 340 -2.73 16.35 -29.48
CA GLN A 340 -3.15 16.23 -30.88
C GLN A 340 -3.09 17.55 -31.69
N LYS A 341 -2.38 18.59 -31.24
CA LYS A 341 -2.44 19.92 -31.90
C LYS A 341 -1.13 20.62 -32.25
N GLU A 342 0.05 20.06 -31.98
CA GLU A 342 1.32 20.76 -32.20
C GLU A 342 2.24 20.11 -33.27
N THR A 343 1.65 19.37 -34.22
CA THR A 343 2.38 18.67 -35.31
C THR A 343 1.77 18.83 -36.71
N LEU A 344 0.92 19.84 -36.94
CA LEU A 344 0.22 20.05 -38.22
C LEU A 344 0.35 21.45 -38.86
N GLU A 345 1.07 22.39 -38.24
CA GLU A 345 1.31 23.73 -38.82
C GLU A 345 2.79 24.14 -38.77
N PHE A 346 3.67 23.41 -39.47
CA PHE A 346 4.92 24.01 -39.97
C PHE A 346 5.43 23.36 -41.27
N PHE A 347 5.64 24.23 -42.26
CA PHE A 347 6.22 24.05 -43.61
C PHE A 347 5.28 23.60 -44.77
N PRO A 348 5.26 24.38 -45.88
CA PRO A 348 4.67 24.00 -47.17
C PRO A 348 5.66 23.25 -48.08
#